data_AF-A0A950BEL2-F1
#
_entry.id   AF-A0A950BEL2-F1
#
_cell.length_a   1.000
_cell.length_b   1.000
_cell.length_c   1.000
_cell.angle_alpha   90.00
_cell.angle_beta   90.00
_cell.angle_gamma   90.00
#
_symmetry.space_group_name_H-M   'P 1'
#
loop_
_entity.id
_entity.type
_entity.pdbx_description
1 polymer ?
#
loop_
_entity_poly.entity_id
_entity_poly.type
_entity_poly.pdbx_seq_one_letter_code
_entity_poly.pdbx_strand_id
1 'polypeptide(L)'
;MTLDSWLVARLAVELERLLRGARVTGLRAHDRGLAVLCERRREACAFEVLLDPDRPLAAAVGGAAVTDESGPGGWAGGVAALLRGSVVDAVRAVPDDRILNVDLHSRSAFGVPAHHRLVVELEPRKSNAMIVRPAGDGAWSVLAAARRFAAQGTARSVAVGEPYEPPPPRVARIDRAAFLAAVRAVLTQPEHEARALVRLLNDFDPSCTPPLARRLVDELLSRPESLTGPPSEAGDSLLHAWQRLHDEVAAGAHDPAAPVFVYHQGDQVSACHVVTLPWAN
;
A
#
# COMPACT_ATOMS: atom_id res chain seq x y z
N MET A 1 -9.17 -9.73 2.56
CA MET A 1 -7.84 -9.48 1.96
C MET A 1 -7.41 -8.06 2.24
N THR A 2 -6.14 -7.84 2.58
CA THR A 2 -5.51 -6.51 2.71
C THR A 2 -4.36 -6.46 1.70
N LEU A 3 -4.17 -5.35 1.01
CA LEU A 3 -3.00 -5.16 0.15
C LEU A 3 -1.76 -4.94 1.03
N ASP A 4 -0.69 -5.69 0.77
CA ASP A 4 0.60 -5.38 1.37
C ASP A 4 1.37 -4.31 0.56
N SER A 5 2.53 -3.88 1.04
CA SER A 5 3.33 -2.83 0.39
C SER A 5 3.76 -3.22 -1.03
N TRP A 6 4.04 -4.50 -1.28
CA TRP A 6 4.41 -5.01 -2.59
C TRP A 6 3.25 -4.96 -3.58
N LEU A 7 2.05 -5.37 -3.16
CA LEU A 7 0.85 -5.20 -3.98
C LEU A 7 0.48 -3.74 -4.20
N VAL A 8 0.74 -2.85 -3.23
CA VAL A 8 0.53 -1.40 -3.40
C VAL A 8 1.52 -0.82 -4.40
N ALA A 9 2.79 -1.22 -4.36
CA ALA A 9 3.80 -0.85 -5.35
C ALA A 9 3.39 -1.31 -6.76
N ARG A 10 2.92 -2.56 -6.86
CA ARG A 10 2.38 -3.12 -8.09
C ARG A 10 1.18 -2.33 -8.61
N LEU A 11 0.22 -2.06 -7.74
CA LEU A 11 -0.96 -1.27 -8.06
C LEU A 11 -0.57 0.12 -8.55
N ALA A 12 0.42 0.78 -7.95
CA ALA A 12 0.89 2.08 -8.43
C ALA A 12 1.38 2.03 -9.89
N VAL A 13 2.14 1.01 -10.27
CA VAL A 13 2.62 0.85 -11.66
C VAL A 13 1.46 0.61 -12.63
N GLU A 14 0.49 -0.21 -12.25
CA GLU A 14 -0.69 -0.48 -13.07
C GLU A 14 -1.57 0.76 -13.24
N LEU A 15 -1.84 1.46 -12.13
CA LEU A 15 -2.58 2.72 -12.11
C LEU A 15 -1.85 3.79 -12.92
N GLU A 16 -0.52 3.88 -12.82
CA GLU A 16 0.27 4.84 -13.58
C GLU A 16 0.09 4.64 -15.09
N ARG A 17 0.18 3.39 -15.55
CA ARG A 17 -0.03 3.04 -16.96
C ARG A 17 -1.43 3.40 -17.44
N LEU A 18 -2.44 3.22 -16.60
CA LEU A 18 -3.85 3.43 -16.93
C LEU A 18 -4.27 4.90 -16.84
N LEU A 19 -3.85 5.59 -15.78
CA LEU A 19 -4.35 6.91 -15.39
C LEU A 19 -3.46 8.05 -15.85
N ARG A 20 -2.17 7.86 -16.15
CA ARG A 20 -1.31 8.96 -16.57
C ARG A 20 -1.86 9.66 -17.83
N GLY A 21 -2.07 10.97 -17.70
CA GLY A 21 -2.68 11.82 -18.72
C GLY A 21 -4.21 11.71 -18.82
N ALA A 22 -4.86 10.93 -17.97
CA ALA A 22 -6.30 10.90 -17.86
C ALA A 22 -6.81 12.18 -17.19
N ARG A 23 -7.94 12.69 -17.68
CA ARG A 23 -8.62 13.86 -17.10
C ARG A 23 -9.68 13.38 -16.11
N VAL A 24 -9.69 13.95 -14.92
CA VAL A 24 -10.74 13.72 -13.93
C VAL A 24 -12.03 14.38 -14.42
N THR A 25 -13.06 13.58 -14.67
CA THR A 25 -14.37 14.04 -15.15
C THR A 25 -15.37 14.21 -14.01
N GLY A 26 -15.20 13.46 -12.93
CA GLY A 26 -16.05 13.54 -11.76
C GLY A 26 -15.52 12.73 -10.58
N LEU A 27 -16.29 12.72 -9.51
CA LEU A 27 -16.02 11.91 -8.33
C LEU A 27 -17.33 11.34 -7.80
N ARG A 28 -17.27 10.09 -7.37
CA ARG A 28 -18.34 9.45 -6.61
C ARG A 28 -17.84 9.14 -5.23
N ALA A 29 -18.58 9.50 -4.20
CA ALA A 29 -18.31 9.00 -2.85
C ALA A 29 -19.38 8.01 -2.44
N HIS A 30 -18.99 7.12 -1.55
CA HIS A 30 -19.89 6.18 -0.90
C HIS A 30 -19.44 5.98 0.55
N ASP A 31 -20.27 5.38 1.39
CA ASP A 31 -20.04 5.27 2.84
C ASP A 31 -18.68 4.67 3.21
N ARG A 32 -18.13 3.84 2.32
CA ARG A 32 -16.86 3.14 2.50
C ARG A 32 -15.70 3.69 1.69
N GLY A 33 -15.79 4.85 1.03
CA GLY A 33 -14.70 5.32 0.17
C GLY A 33 -15.12 6.22 -0.99
N LEU A 34 -14.38 6.15 -2.10
CA LEU A 34 -14.58 7.01 -3.26
C LEU A 34 -14.17 6.36 -4.59
N ALA A 35 -14.69 6.89 -5.68
CA ALA A 35 -14.26 6.66 -7.05
C ALA A 35 -13.85 7.98 -7.70
N VAL A 36 -12.64 8.08 -8.23
CA VAL A 36 -12.25 9.18 -9.12
C VAL A 36 -12.55 8.75 -10.54
N LEU A 37 -13.49 9.44 -11.19
CA LEU A 37 -13.88 9.15 -12.56
C LEU A 37 -12.94 9.89 -13.50
N CYS A 38 -12.37 9.15 -14.45
CA CYS A 38 -11.34 9.62 -15.34
C CYS A 38 -11.69 9.29 -16.80
N GLU A 39 -11.22 10.11 -17.73
CA GLU A 39 -11.29 9.85 -19.15
C GLU A 39 -9.90 10.00 -19.78
N ARG A 40 -9.50 9.01 -20.58
CA ARG A 40 -8.25 9.05 -21.34
C ARG A 40 -8.54 8.61 -22.78
N ARG A 41 -8.26 9.47 -23.76
CA ARG A 41 -8.49 9.17 -25.18
C ARG A 41 -9.93 8.70 -25.49
N ARG A 42 -10.93 9.29 -24.82
CA ARG A 42 -12.37 8.91 -24.89
C ARG A 42 -12.73 7.56 -24.27
N GLU A 43 -11.80 6.92 -23.59
CA GLU A 43 -12.07 5.73 -22.78
C GLU A 43 -12.27 6.14 -21.33
N ALA A 44 -13.40 5.74 -20.76
CA ALA A 44 -13.71 5.97 -19.35
C ALA A 44 -13.03 4.93 -18.47
N CYS A 45 -12.42 5.39 -17.38
CA CYS A 45 -11.88 4.56 -16.32
C CYS A 45 -12.21 5.18 -14.96
N ALA A 46 -12.21 4.36 -13.91
CA ALA A 46 -12.39 4.83 -12.55
C ALA A 46 -11.23 4.35 -11.68
N PHE A 47 -10.77 5.20 -10.78
CA PHE A 47 -9.91 4.82 -9.68
C PHE A 47 -10.76 4.67 -8.42
N GLU A 48 -11.09 3.43 -8.07
CA GLU A 48 -11.91 3.07 -6.92
C GLU A 48 -11.03 2.88 -5.69
N VAL A 49 -11.46 3.44 -4.57
CA VAL A 49 -10.81 3.38 -3.26
C VAL A 49 -11.83 3.00 -2.21
N LEU A 50 -11.64 1.83 -1.60
CA LEU A 50 -12.37 1.37 -0.43
C LEU A 50 -11.52 1.63 0.82
N LEU A 51 -12.05 2.42 1.74
CA LEU A 51 -11.48 2.76 3.06
C LEU A 51 -12.10 1.89 4.18
N ASP A 52 -12.53 0.67 3.85
CA ASP A 52 -13.08 -0.27 4.83
C ASP A 52 -12.03 -0.56 5.93
N PRO A 53 -12.36 -0.48 7.23
CA PRO A 53 -11.39 -0.65 8.31
C PRO A 53 -10.68 -2.00 8.30
N ASP A 54 -11.32 -3.06 7.80
CA ASP A 54 -10.77 -4.41 7.83
C ASP A 54 -10.15 -4.80 6.47
N ARG A 55 -10.64 -4.18 5.38
CA ARG A 55 -10.27 -4.55 4.01
C ARG A 55 -10.10 -3.32 3.11
N PRO A 56 -9.20 -2.37 3.44
CA PRO A 56 -8.95 -1.25 2.56
C PRO A 56 -8.37 -1.75 1.24
N LEU A 57 -8.84 -1.20 0.12
CA LEU A 57 -8.52 -1.63 -1.22
C LEU A 57 -8.50 -0.42 -2.15
N ALA A 58 -7.66 -0.47 -3.17
CA ALA A 58 -7.75 0.44 -4.30
C ALA A 58 -7.58 -0.33 -5.61
N ALA A 59 -8.24 0.13 -6.67
CA ALA A 59 -8.21 -0.54 -7.97
C ALA A 59 -8.56 0.44 -9.11
N ALA A 60 -8.05 0.17 -10.31
CA ALA A 60 -8.62 0.75 -11.52
C ALA A 60 -9.73 -0.15 -12.08
N VAL A 61 -10.86 0.45 -12.44
CA VAL A 61 -11.99 -0.22 -13.06
C VAL A 61 -12.19 0.36 -14.46
N GLY A 62 -12.09 -0.48 -15.48
CA GLY A 62 -12.38 -0.09 -16.86
C GLY A 62 -13.88 -0.09 -17.16
N GLY A 63 -14.32 0.77 -18.07
CA GLY A 63 -15.60 0.60 -18.76
C GLY A 63 -16.87 1.03 -18.02
N ALA A 64 -16.78 1.62 -16.83
CA ALA A 64 -17.94 2.15 -16.12
C ALA A 64 -17.95 3.69 -16.18
N ALA A 65 -18.49 4.26 -17.25
CA ALA A 65 -18.98 5.63 -17.24
C ALA A 65 -20.28 5.67 -16.42
N VAL A 66 -20.17 5.67 -15.09
CA VAL A 66 -21.31 6.03 -14.25
C VAL A 66 -21.30 7.55 -14.18
N THR A 67 -22.26 8.17 -14.87
CA THR A 67 -22.38 9.64 -15.00
C THR A 67 -22.96 10.32 -13.76
N ASP A 68 -23.47 9.55 -12.80
CA ASP A 68 -24.12 10.12 -11.63
C ASP A 68 -23.08 10.36 -10.54
N GLU A 69 -22.70 11.63 -10.40
CA GLU A 69 -22.12 12.13 -9.15
C GLU A 69 -23.15 11.95 -8.04
N SER A 70 -23.05 10.83 -7.33
CA SER A 70 -23.88 10.57 -6.16
C SER A 70 -23.11 10.96 -4.89
N GLY A 71 -23.67 11.89 -4.12
CA GLY A 71 -23.16 12.28 -2.81
C GLY A 71 -23.69 13.66 -2.36
N PRO A 72 -24.63 13.73 -1.41
CA PRO A 72 -25.15 14.99 -0.91
C PRO A 72 -24.13 15.64 0.03
N GLY A 73 -23.31 16.57 -0.48
CA GLY A 73 -22.49 17.47 0.34
C GLY A 73 -21.32 16.82 1.10
N GLY A 74 -20.62 17.63 1.90
CA GLY A 74 -19.49 17.18 2.72
C GLY A 74 -18.15 17.08 1.99
N TRP A 75 -17.27 16.18 2.46
CA TRP A 75 -15.91 16.02 1.93
C TRP A 75 -15.90 15.68 0.43
N ALA A 76 -16.80 14.80 -0.02
CA ALA A 76 -16.86 14.33 -1.40
C ALA A 76 -17.13 15.45 -2.40
N GLY A 77 -18.12 16.32 -2.11
CA GLY A 77 -18.41 17.48 -2.95
C GLY A 77 -17.26 18.47 -2.99
N GLY A 78 -16.57 18.67 -1.86
CA GLY A 78 -15.35 19.48 -1.79
C GLY A 78 -14.22 18.91 -2.66
N VAL A 79 -13.99 17.59 -2.62
CA VAL A 79 -12.98 16.94 -3.46
C VAL A 79 -13.36 17.00 -4.95
N ALA A 80 -14.62 16.75 -5.29
CA ALA A 80 -15.10 16.83 -6.67
C ALA A 80 -14.84 18.22 -7.26
N ALA A 81 -15.14 19.29 -6.51
CA ALA A 81 -14.90 20.66 -6.94
C ALA A 81 -13.39 20.98 -7.12
N LEU A 82 -12.52 20.36 -6.31
CA LEU A 82 -11.07 20.56 -6.40
C LEU A 82 -10.45 19.80 -7.59
N LEU A 83 -10.90 18.56 -7.83
CA LEU A 83 -10.24 17.68 -8.78
C LEU A 83 -10.84 17.73 -10.19
N ARG A 84 -12.10 18.13 -10.36
CA ARG A 84 -12.74 18.12 -11.68
C ARG A 84 -11.94 18.92 -12.70
N GLY A 85 -11.70 18.31 -13.86
CA GLY A 85 -10.90 18.90 -14.93
C GLY A 85 -9.38 18.80 -14.75
N SER A 86 -8.90 18.34 -13.59
CA SER A 86 -7.49 18.04 -13.37
C SER A 86 -7.04 16.88 -14.25
N VAL A 87 -5.75 16.85 -14.56
CA VAL A 87 -5.08 15.78 -15.30
C VAL A 87 -4.15 15.06 -14.36
N VAL A 88 -4.14 13.73 -14.41
CA VAL A 88 -3.23 12.89 -13.62
C VAL A 88 -1.83 12.95 -14.24
N ASP A 89 -0.86 13.40 -13.45
CA ASP A 89 0.55 13.49 -13.84
C ASP A 89 1.31 12.19 -13.56
N ALA A 90 1.09 11.66 -12.35
CA ALA A 90 1.79 10.48 -11.88
C ALA A 90 0.99 9.76 -10.80
N VAL A 91 1.17 8.45 -10.72
CA VAL A 91 0.75 7.58 -9.62
C VAL A 91 1.98 6.91 -9.04
N ARG A 92 2.17 7.02 -7.73
CA ARG A 92 3.36 6.51 -7.04
C ARG A 92 2.98 5.86 -5.71
N ALA A 93 3.54 4.70 -5.42
CA ALA A 93 3.52 4.16 -4.07
C ALA A 93 4.60 4.85 -3.23
N VAL A 94 4.35 5.00 -1.93
CA VAL A 94 5.42 5.27 -0.96
C VAL A 94 6.19 3.96 -0.75
N PRO A 95 7.52 3.95 -0.86
CA PRO A 95 8.32 2.74 -0.67
C PRO A 95 8.00 2.06 0.67
N ASP A 96 7.87 0.73 0.64
CA ASP A 96 7.62 -0.14 1.80
C ASP A 96 6.38 0.19 2.64
N ASP A 97 5.48 1.02 2.11
CA ASP A 97 4.26 1.44 2.79
C ASP A 97 3.01 1.17 1.94
N ARG A 98 1.85 1.23 2.58
CA ARG A 98 0.54 1.04 1.96
C ARG A 98 -0.08 2.38 1.61
N ILE A 99 0.69 3.24 0.95
CA ILE A 99 0.28 4.61 0.60
C ILE A 99 0.45 4.80 -0.91
N LEU A 100 -0.60 5.30 -1.55
CA LEU A 100 -0.59 5.75 -2.94
C LEU A 100 -0.70 7.26 -3.00
N ASN A 101 0.13 7.88 -3.83
CA ASN A 101 0.06 9.28 -4.21
C ASN A 101 -0.35 9.36 -5.68
N VAL A 102 -1.45 10.05 -5.96
CA VAL A 102 -1.87 10.42 -7.31
C VAL A 102 -1.65 11.91 -7.45
N ASP A 103 -0.63 12.30 -8.21
CA ASP A 103 -0.30 13.69 -8.53
C ASP A 103 -1.20 14.17 -9.66
N LEU A 104 -1.83 15.34 -9.48
CA LEU A 104 -2.70 15.97 -10.46
C LEU A 104 -2.33 17.44 -10.64
N HIS A 105 -2.53 17.95 -11.85
CA HIS A 105 -2.50 19.37 -12.12
C HIS A 105 -3.79 19.85 -12.80
N SER A 106 -4.12 21.11 -12.60
CA SER A 106 -5.20 21.79 -13.29
C SER A 106 -4.82 23.24 -13.59
N ARG A 107 -5.71 23.95 -14.27
CA ARG A 107 -5.63 25.40 -14.44
C ARG A 107 -6.96 26.01 -14.06
N SER A 108 -6.91 27.15 -13.37
CA SER A 108 -8.11 27.94 -13.10
C SER A 108 -8.68 28.55 -14.39
N ALA A 109 -9.88 29.12 -14.30
CA ALA A 109 -10.48 29.89 -15.40
C ALA A 109 -9.60 31.08 -15.87
N PHE A 110 -8.70 31.56 -15.02
CA PHE A 110 -7.73 32.62 -15.34
C PHE A 110 -6.36 32.08 -15.80
N GLY A 111 -6.25 30.77 -16.02
CA GLY A 111 -5.02 30.12 -16.49
C GLY A 111 -3.95 29.87 -15.42
N VAL A 112 -4.23 30.21 -14.15
CA VAL A 112 -3.32 29.98 -13.02
C VAL A 112 -3.15 28.47 -12.80
N PRO A 113 -1.93 27.91 -12.84
CA PRO A 113 -1.71 26.49 -12.59
C PRO A 113 -2.00 26.16 -11.13
N ALA A 114 -2.59 24.98 -10.91
CA ALA A 114 -2.81 24.41 -9.58
C ALA A 114 -2.30 22.96 -9.56
N HIS A 115 -1.69 22.57 -8.45
CA HIS A 115 -1.20 21.22 -8.22
C HIS A 115 -1.89 20.63 -7.00
N HIS A 116 -2.34 19.40 -7.15
CA HIS A 116 -3.00 18.62 -6.12
C HIS A 116 -2.36 17.25 -6.04
N ARG A 117 -2.46 16.63 -4.87
CA ARG A 117 -2.16 15.21 -4.70
C ARG A 117 -3.29 14.54 -3.94
N LEU A 118 -3.83 13.47 -4.51
CA LEU A 118 -4.70 12.54 -3.79
C LEU A 118 -3.78 11.51 -3.11
N VAL A 119 -3.73 11.58 -1.78
CA VAL A 119 -3.04 10.61 -0.92
C VAL A 119 -4.07 9.57 -0.47
N VAL A 120 -3.79 8.30 -0.71
CA VAL A 120 -4.62 7.17 -0.28
C VAL A 120 -3.80 6.28 0.64
N GLU A 121 -4.24 6.16 1.89
CA GLU A 121 -3.62 5.32 2.91
C GLU A 121 -4.47 4.07 3.09
N LEU A 122 -3.86 2.91 2.89
CA LEU A 122 -4.52 1.60 2.85
C LEU A 122 -4.15 0.73 4.05
N GLU A 123 -3.73 1.35 5.16
CA GLU A 123 -3.47 0.63 6.41
C GLU A 123 -4.80 0.27 7.09
N PRO A 124 -5.04 -1.00 7.48
CA PRO A 124 -6.25 -1.40 8.21
C PRO A 124 -6.49 -0.53 9.44
N ARG A 125 -7.76 -0.18 9.68
CA ARG A 125 -8.26 0.71 10.75
C ARG A 125 -7.76 2.15 10.71
N LYS A 126 -6.72 2.44 9.92
CA LYS A 126 -6.13 3.77 9.74
C LYS A 126 -6.30 4.30 8.32
N SER A 127 -7.02 3.58 7.47
CA SER A 127 -7.19 3.92 6.06
C SER A 127 -7.83 5.29 5.90
N ASN A 128 -7.33 6.07 4.95
CA ASN A 128 -7.81 7.43 4.71
C ASN A 128 -7.59 7.82 3.24
N ALA A 129 -8.33 8.83 2.80
CA ALA A 129 -8.09 9.49 1.52
C ALA A 129 -8.06 11.01 1.73
N MET A 130 -7.02 11.67 1.23
CA MET A 130 -6.77 13.08 1.46
C MET A 130 -6.42 13.77 0.15
N ILE A 131 -6.89 15.00 -0.01
CA ILE A 131 -6.39 15.92 -1.03
C ILE A 131 -5.47 16.89 -0.35
N VAL A 132 -4.26 17.00 -0.89
CA VAL A 132 -3.24 17.93 -0.42
C VAL A 132 -2.81 18.86 -1.55
N ARG A 133 -2.33 20.05 -1.21
CA ARG A 133 -1.70 21.00 -2.15
C ARG A 133 -0.34 21.47 -1.64
N PRO A 134 0.56 21.93 -2.52
CA PRO A 134 1.82 22.54 -2.09
C PRO A 134 1.57 23.74 -1.14
N ALA A 135 2.36 23.85 -0.08
CA ALA A 135 2.25 24.90 0.96
C ALA A 135 3.51 25.80 1.06
N GLY A 136 4.47 25.65 0.13
CA GLY A 136 5.82 26.25 0.24
C GLY A 136 6.83 25.23 0.77
N ASP A 137 8.13 25.48 0.57
CA ASP A 137 9.26 24.68 1.11
C ASP A 137 9.17 23.15 0.93
N GLY A 138 8.51 22.70 -0.14
CA GLY A 138 8.28 21.28 -0.41
C GLY A 138 7.22 20.61 0.48
N ALA A 139 6.61 21.37 1.40
CA ALA A 139 5.53 20.90 2.26
C ALA A 139 4.20 20.83 1.51
N TRP A 140 3.30 20.00 2.05
CA TRP A 140 1.94 19.83 1.56
C TRP A 140 0.97 20.26 2.66
N SER A 141 -0.16 20.85 2.29
CA SER A 141 -1.26 21.20 3.20
C SER A 141 -2.52 20.42 2.85
N VAL A 142 -3.24 19.93 3.85
CA VAL A 142 -4.47 19.15 3.67
C VAL A 142 -5.62 20.07 3.27
N LEU A 143 -6.18 19.86 2.09
CA LEU A 143 -7.38 20.55 1.61
C LEU A 143 -8.67 19.83 2.00
N ALA A 144 -8.63 18.51 1.98
CA ALA A 144 -9.78 17.66 2.26
C ALA A 144 -9.30 16.31 2.78
N ALA A 145 -10.03 15.71 3.72
CA ALA A 145 -9.74 14.38 4.23
C ALA A 145 -11.04 13.59 4.49
N ALA A 146 -11.08 12.33 4.09
CA ALA A 146 -12.23 11.45 4.30
C ALA A 146 -12.44 11.15 5.79
N ARG A 147 -11.34 11.04 6.55
CA ARG A 147 -11.33 10.96 8.02
C ARG A 147 -10.45 12.06 8.59
N ARG A 148 -10.95 12.75 9.61
CA ARG A 148 -10.21 13.75 10.40
C ARG A 148 -10.05 13.24 11.82
N PHE A 149 -8.88 13.42 12.40
CA PHE A 149 -8.60 13.01 13.77
C PHE A 149 -7.49 13.88 14.37
N ALA A 150 -7.59 14.12 15.67
CA ALA A 150 -6.53 14.77 16.43
C ALA A 150 -5.52 13.72 16.91
N ALA A 151 -4.26 14.13 17.01
CA ALA A 151 -3.18 13.33 17.58
C ALA A 151 -3.53 12.83 18.99
N GLN A 152 -3.20 11.57 19.28
CA GLN A 152 -3.10 11.04 20.64
C GLN A 152 -1.68 10.52 20.85
N GLY A 153 -0.90 11.15 21.74
CA GLY A 153 0.51 10.79 21.98
C GLY A 153 1.42 11.13 20.79
N THR A 154 2.17 10.13 20.32
CA THR A 154 3.12 10.28 19.20
C THR A 154 2.48 10.09 17.81
N ALA A 155 1.15 9.97 17.74
CA ALA A 155 0.44 9.89 16.47
C ALA A 155 0.28 11.28 15.84
N ARG A 156 0.41 11.39 14.52
CA ARG A 156 0.08 12.63 13.78
C ARG A 156 -1.41 12.97 13.87
N SER A 157 -1.75 14.21 13.55
CA SER A 157 -3.13 14.66 13.32
C SER A 157 -3.46 14.73 11.83
N VAL A 158 -4.74 14.70 11.49
CA VAL A 158 -5.23 14.99 10.13
C VAL A 158 -6.38 15.99 10.24
N ALA A 159 -6.11 17.24 9.84
CA ALA A 159 -7.09 18.33 9.81
C ALA A 159 -6.91 19.19 8.56
N VAL A 160 -8.01 19.77 8.07
CA VAL A 160 -7.98 20.65 6.89
C VAL A 160 -7.29 21.97 7.25
N GLY A 161 -6.38 22.41 6.39
CA GLY A 161 -5.54 23.60 6.58
C GLY A 161 -4.18 23.28 7.19
N GLU A 162 -4.05 22.16 7.88
CA GLU A 162 -2.79 21.75 8.52
C GLU A 162 -1.80 21.15 7.50
N PRO A 163 -0.49 21.16 7.82
CA PRO A 163 0.51 20.41 7.08
C PRO A 163 0.14 18.92 6.99
N TYR A 164 0.33 18.33 5.81
CA TYR A 164 0.26 16.89 5.65
C TYR A 164 1.57 16.26 6.12
N GLU A 165 1.45 15.43 7.15
CA GLU A 165 2.52 14.55 7.63
C GLU A 165 2.18 13.12 7.20
N PRO A 166 3.06 12.37 6.52
CA PRO A 166 2.82 10.95 6.24
C PRO A 166 2.80 10.12 7.54
N PRO A 167 2.25 8.89 7.53
CA PRO A 167 2.40 7.97 8.64
C PRO A 167 3.89 7.77 8.95
N PRO A 168 4.27 7.50 10.23
CA PRO A 168 5.64 7.16 10.55
C PRO A 168 6.11 5.98 9.69
N PRO A 169 7.29 6.09 9.06
CA PRO A 169 7.78 5.03 8.17
C PRO A 169 7.98 3.74 8.96
N ARG A 170 7.78 2.61 8.28
CA ARG A 170 8.10 1.30 8.82
C ARG A 170 9.62 1.16 8.85
N VAL A 171 10.20 1.08 10.03
CA VAL A 171 11.66 0.95 10.23
C VAL A 171 11.99 -0.37 10.90
N ALA A 172 13.16 -0.93 10.57
CA ALA A 172 13.72 -2.07 11.27
C ALA A 172 13.84 -1.77 12.76
N ARG A 173 13.43 -2.73 13.60
CA ARG A 173 13.47 -2.63 15.07
C ARG A 173 14.70 -3.30 15.66
N ILE A 174 15.29 -4.24 14.92
CA ILE A 174 16.50 -4.97 15.33
C ILE A 174 17.51 -4.94 14.18
N ASP A 175 18.79 -4.89 14.53
CA ASP A 175 19.86 -5.01 13.57
C ASP A 175 20.17 -6.49 13.24
N ARG A 176 21.12 -6.71 12.33
CA ARG A 176 21.54 -8.04 11.91
C ARG A 176 22.07 -8.89 13.07
N ALA A 177 22.86 -8.31 13.97
CA ALA A 177 23.46 -9.04 15.07
C ALA A 177 22.40 -9.51 16.08
N ALA A 178 21.46 -8.61 16.41
CA ALA A 178 20.31 -8.90 17.25
C ALA A 178 19.38 -9.95 16.60
N PHE A 179 19.12 -9.84 15.30
CA PHE A 179 18.34 -10.84 14.55
C PHE A 179 18.97 -12.24 14.63
N LEU A 180 20.26 -12.37 14.30
CA LEU A 180 20.96 -13.67 14.33
C LEU A 180 20.99 -14.27 15.74
N ALA A 181 21.21 -13.44 16.76
CA ALA A 181 21.18 -13.89 18.16
C ALA A 181 19.79 -14.39 18.57
N ALA A 182 18.72 -13.69 18.16
CA ALA A 182 17.34 -14.05 18.47
C ALA A 182 16.89 -15.32 17.73
N VAL A 183 17.23 -15.48 16.45
CA VAL A 183 16.95 -16.70 15.69
C VAL A 183 17.61 -17.91 16.36
N ARG A 184 18.88 -17.80 16.76
CA ARG A 184 19.56 -18.85 17.53
C ARG A 184 18.80 -19.18 18.81
N ALA A 185 18.40 -18.18 19.58
CA ALA A 185 17.68 -18.40 20.83
C ALA A 185 16.36 -19.16 20.61
N VAL A 186 15.58 -18.80 19.57
CA VAL A 186 14.33 -19.48 19.23
C VAL A 186 14.58 -20.93 18.81
N LEU A 187 15.56 -21.18 17.95
CA LEU A 187 15.85 -22.53 17.44
C LEU A 187 16.45 -23.47 18.49
N THR A 188 17.07 -22.95 19.54
CA THR A 188 17.56 -23.77 20.66
C THR A 188 16.45 -24.26 21.61
N GLN A 189 15.22 -23.78 21.46
CA GLN A 189 14.10 -24.21 22.29
C GLN A 189 13.52 -25.54 21.74
N PRO A 190 13.15 -26.50 22.62
CA PRO A 190 12.56 -27.77 22.18
C PRO A 190 11.27 -27.60 21.36
N GLU A 191 10.48 -26.58 21.69
CA GLU A 191 9.21 -26.23 21.04
C GLU A 191 9.37 -24.92 20.25
N HIS A 192 10.41 -24.82 19.43
CA HIS A 192 10.68 -23.60 18.65
C HIS A 192 9.42 -23.10 17.92
N GLU A 193 9.05 -21.85 18.16
CA GLU A 193 7.83 -21.29 17.60
C GLU A 193 8.09 -20.65 16.22
N ALA A 194 7.57 -21.26 15.14
CA ALA A 194 7.63 -20.68 13.79
C ALA A 194 7.13 -19.23 13.75
N ARG A 195 6.10 -18.91 14.56
CA ARG A 195 5.57 -17.54 14.70
C ARG A 195 6.59 -16.55 15.24
N ALA A 196 7.50 -16.98 16.11
CA ALA A 196 8.56 -16.11 16.63
C ALA A 196 9.57 -15.77 15.51
N LEU A 197 9.98 -16.76 14.70
CA LEU A 197 10.86 -16.53 13.55
C LEU A 197 10.24 -15.59 12.52
N VAL A 198 8.93 -15.74 12.23
CA VAL A 198 8.19 -14.84 11.33
C VAL A 198 8.23 -13.39 11.83
N ARG A 199 8.02 -13.18 13.14
CA ARG A 199 8.10 -11.83 13.73
C ARG A 199 9.51 -11.26 13.65
N LEU A 200 10.54 -12.07 13.94
CA LEU A 200 11.93 -11.63 13.86
C LEU A 200 12.33 -11.16 12.46
N LEU A 201 11.90 -11.87 11.41
CA LEU A 201 12.14 -11.43 10.03
C LEU A 201 11.47 -10.08 9.73
N ASN A 202 10.23 -9.89 10.16
CA ASN A 202 9.52 -8.63 9.96
C ASN A 202 10.10 -7.47 10.79
N ASP A 203 10.56 -7.74 12.01
CA ASP A 203 11.22 -6.75 12.86
C ASP A 203 12.61 -6.39 12.34
N PHE A 204 13.31 -7.31 11.66
CA PHE A 204 14.58 -7.07 10.99
C PHE A 204 14.40 -6.28 9.68
N ASP A 205 13.42 -6.66 8.87
CA ASP A 205 13.10 -5.99 7.60
C ASP A 205 11.57 -5.86 7.44
N PRO A 206 11.02 -4.64 7.59
CA PRO A 206 9.58 -4.42 7.48
C PRO A 206 8.99 -4.71 6.09
N SER A 207 9.81 -4.76 5.04
CA SER A 207 9.38 -5.15 3.68
C SER A 207 9.19 -6.68 3.57
N CYS A 208 9.74 -7.46 4.52
CA CYS A 208 9.44 -8.88 4.69
C CYS A 208 8.07 -9.03 5.39
N THR A 209 7.00 -8.95 4.59
CA THR A 209 5.62 -9.01 5.08
C THR A 209 5.34 -10.38 5.74
N PRO A 210 4.37 -10.49 6.67
CA PRO A 210 4.09 -11.76 7.34
C PRO A 210 3.84 -12.96 6.40
N PRO A 211 3.14 -12.81 5.25
CA PRO A 211 3.05 -13.86 4.23
C PRO A 211 4.40 -14.36 3.70
N LEU A 212 5.33 -13.45 3.41
CA LEU A 212 6.67 -13.74 2.90
C LEU A 212 7.56 -14.36 3.97
N ALA A 213 7.57 -13.78 5.16
CA ALA A 213 8.29 -14.31 6.31
C ALA A 213 7.83 -15.75 6.64
N ARG A 214 6.53 -16.02 6.59
CA ARG A 214 5.99 -17.39 6.76
C ARG A 214 6.50 -18.35 5.69
N ARG A 215 6.49 -17.95 4.40
CA ARG A 215 7.05 -18.77 3.32
C ARG A 215 8.50 -19.17 3.61
N LEU A 216 9.34 -18.21 4.02
CA LEU A 216 10.75 -18.46 4.31
C LEU A 216 10.96 -19.37 5.53
N VAL A 217 10.19 -19.16 6.59
CA VAL A 217 10.26 -19.98 7.81
C VAL A 217 9.77 -21.40 7.53
N ASP A 218 8.66 -21.57 6.82
CA ASP A 218 8.16 -22.89 6.44
C ASP A 218 9.18 -23.63 5.56
N GLU A 219 9.83 -22.93 4.61
CA GLU A 219 10.92 -23.49 3.79
C GLU A 219 12.12 -23.94 4.65
N LEU A 220 12.57 -23.12 5.61
CA LEU A 220 13.65 -23.47 6.52
C LEU A 220 13.29 -24.71 7.36
N LEU A 221 12.10 -24.72 7.99
CA LEU A 221 11.68 -25.80 8.89
C LEU A 221 11.40 -27.12 8.14
N SER A 222 11.12 -27.05 6.83
CA SER A 222 10.95 -28.23 5.98
C SER A 222 12.26 -28.94 5.62
N ARG A 223 13.42 -28.35 5.92
CA ARG A 223 14.76 -28.86 5.62
C ARG A 223 15.48 -29.36 6.88
N PRO A 224 15.45 -30.67 7.19
CA PRO A 224 16.05 -31.21 8.42
C PRO A 224 17.53 -30.82 8.58
N GLU A 225 18.28 -30.81 7.48
CA GLU A 225 19.69 -30.42 7.43
C GLU A 225 19.93 -28.99 7.92
N SER A 226 18.97 -28.08 7.68
CA SER A 226 19.05 -26.67 8.09
C SER A 226 18.89 -26.48 9.60
N LEU A 227 18.36 -27.49 10.30
CA LEU A 227 18.18 -27.51 11.76
C LEU A 227 19.30 -28.27 12.49
N THR A 228 20.06 -29.10 11.77
CA THR A 228 21.17 -29.88 12.34
C THR A 228 22.50 -29.12 12.39
N GLY A 229 22.64 -28.03 11.64
CA GLY A 229 23.80 -27.15 11.68
C GLY A 229 23.84 -26.21 12.89
N PRO A 230 24.94 -25.49 13.12
CA PRO A 230 24.99 -24.39 14.09
C PRO A 230 23.81 -23.41 13.87
N PRO A 231 23.06 -23.01 14.92
CA PRO A 231 21.90 -22.13 14.74
C PRO A 231 22.21 -20.77 14.10
N SER A 232 23.46 -20.31 14.14
CA SER A 232 23.92 -19.14 13.41
C SER A 232 23.77 -19.29 11.89
N GLU A 233 23.97 -20.50 11.36
CA GLU A 233 23.83 -20.81 9.93
C GLU A 233 22.38 -20.74 9.47
N ALA A 234 21.42 -21.09 10.34
CA ALA A 234 20.00 -20.98 10.04
C ALA A 234 19.57 -19.51 9.90
N GLY A 235 20.06 -18.64 10.80
CA GLY A 235 19.83 -17.20 10.70
C GLY A 235 20.41 -16.61 9.42
N ASP A 236 21.66 -16.96 9.09
CA ASP A 236 22.28 -16.53 7.83
C ASP A 236 21.53 -17.08 6.61
N SER A 237 21.09 -18.35 6.65
CA SER A 237 20.31 -18.97 5.58
C SER A 237 18.99 -18.26 5.34
N LEU A 238 18.29 -17.85 6.40
CA LEU A 238 17.07 -17.04 6.32
C LEU A 238 17.35 -15.69 5.64
N LEU A 239 18.44 -15.00 6.00
CA LEU A 239 18.79 -13.73 5.37
C LEU A 239 19.12 -13.88 3.88
N HIS A 240 19.86 -14.93 3.51
CA HIS A 240 20.16 -15.20 2.10
C HIS A 240 18.90 -15.60 1.32
N ALA A 241 18.01 -16.40 1.91
CA ALA A 241 16.73 -16.76 1.29
C ALA A 241 15.83 -15.54 1.15
N TRP A 242 15.79 -14.67 2.16
CA TRP A 242 15.09 -13.41 2.10
C TRP A 242 15.61 -12.52 0.98
N GLN A 243 16.92 -12.30 0.87
CA GLN A 243 17.47 -11.45 -0.20
C GLN A 243 17.05 -11.93 -1.60
N ARG A 244 17.11 -13.24 -1.87
CA ARG A 244 16.67 -13.80 -3.16
C ARG A 244 15.17 -13.58 -3.39
N LEU A 245 14.35 -13.84 -2.38
CA LEU A 245 12.91 -13.65 -2.46
C LEU A 245 12.53 -12.18 -2.59
N HIS A 246 13.23 -11.28 -1.91
CA HIS A 246 13.05 -9.85 -1.99
C HIS A 246 13.27 -9.37 -3.43
N ASP A 247 14.33 -9.81 -4.09
CA ASP A 247 14.62 -9.43 -5.48
C ASP A 247 13.54 -9.96 -6.45
N GLU A 248 13.06 -11.20 -6.24
CA GLU A 248 11.94 -11.79 -6.99
C GLU A 248 10.64 -10.98 -6.80
N VAL A 249 10.29 -10.67 -5.56
CA VAL A 249 9.09 -9.90 -5.19
C VAL A 249 9.17 -8.48 -5.74
N ALA A 250 10.33 -7.83 -5.62
CA ALA A 250 10.56 -6.50 -6.16
C ALA A 250 10.41 -6.49 -7.69
N ALA A 251 10.99 -7.46 -8.39
CA ALA A 251 10.80 -7.59 -9.84
C ALA A 251 9.32 -7.78 -10.21
N GLY A 252 8.61 -8.68 -9.53
CA GLY A 252 7.18 -8.91 -9.75
C GLY A 252 6.31 -7.69 -9.42
N ALA A 253 6.66 -6.91 -8.41
CA ALA A 253 5.96 -5.68 -8.06
C ALA A 253 6.12 -4.58 -9.12
N HIS A 254 7.25 -4.54 -9.85
CA HIS A 254 7.51 -3.51 -10.85
C HIS A 254 7.12 -3.90 -12.28
N ASP A 255 6.87 -5.17 -12.57
CA ASP A 255 6.50 -5.65 -13.91
C ASP A 255 5.00 -5.88 -14.06
N PRO A 256 4.21 -4.98 -14.67
CA PRO A 256 2.75 -5.12 -14.83
C PRO A 256 2.31 -6.34 -15.66
N ALA A 257 3.23 -7.08 -16.31
CA ALA A 257 2.94 -8.35 -16.97
C ALA A 257 3.13 -9.57 -16.06
N ALA A 258 3.87 -9.44 -14.95
CA ALA A 258 4.06 -10.54 -14.01
C ALA A 258 2.73 -10.96 -13.36
N PRO A 259 2.54 -12.26 -13.10
CA PRO A 259 1.29 -12.77 -12.55
C PRO A 259 1.06 -12.28 -11.12
N VAL A 260 -0.21 -12.10 -10.77
CA VAL A 260 -0.66 -11.97 -9.38
C VAL A 260 -1.28 -13.30 -8.98
N PHE A 261 -0.78 -13.89 -7.92
CA PHE A 261 -1.30 -15.12 -7.35
C PHE A 261 -2.41 -14.78 -6.37
N VAL A 262 -3.58 -15.40 -6.56
CA VAL A 262 -4.78 -15.20 -5.74
C VAL A 262 -5.06 -16.50 -4.98
N TYR A 263 -5.19 -16.39 -3.67
CA TYR A 263 -5.43 -17.52 -2.78
C TYR A 263 -6.84 -17.42 -2.22
N HIS A 264 -7.51 -18.56 -2.17
CA HIS A 264 -8.90 -18.67 -1.74
C HIS A 264 -9.02 -19.49 -0.46
N GLN A 265 -9.91 -19.07 0.43
CA GLN A 265 -10.36 -19.87 1.57
C GLN A 265 -11.88 -20.03 1.44
N GLY A 266 -12.31 -21.17 0.89
CA GLY A 266 -13.67 -21.32 0.38
C GLY A 266 -13.95 -20.35 -0.76
N ASP A 267 -15.10 -19.68 -0.73
CA ASP A 267 -15.50 -18.72 -1.78
C ASP A 267 -14.89 -17.31 -1.60
N GLN A 268 -14.04 -17.11 -0.59
CA GLN A 268 -13.44 -15.81 -0.30
C GLN A 268 -11.96 -15.76 -0.69
N VAL A 269 -11.54 -14.67 -1.33
CA VAL A 269 -10.12 -14.35 -1.52
C VAL A 269 -9.49 -14.07 -0.14
N SER A 270 -8.57 -14.93 0.27
CA SER A 270 -7.88 -14.86 1.56
C SER A 270 -6.63 -13.98 1.47
N ALA A 271 -5.85 -14.14 0.40
CA ALA A 271 -4.62 -13.40 0.13
C ALA A 271 -4.40 -13.20 -1.39
N CYS A 272 -3.63 -12.17 -1.74
CA CYS A 272 -3.01 -12.03 -3.05
C CYS A 272 -1.52 -11.76 -2.84
N HIS A 273 -0.69 -12.09 -3.82
CA HIS A 273 0.72 -11.69 -3.82
C HIS A 273 1.32 -11.74 -5.24
N VAL A 274 2.44 -11.05 -5.45
CA VAL A 274 3.23 -11.09 -6.70
C VAL A 274 4.17 -12.31 -6.81
N VAL A 275 4.15 -13.20 -5.81
CA VAL A 275 4.89 -14.47 -5.82
C VAL A 275 4.03 -15.59 -5.24
N THR A 276 4.44 -16.84 -5.45
CA THR A 276 3.75 -18.00 -4.87
C THR A 276 3.92 -18.05 -3.34
N LEU A 277 2.87 -18.43 -2.61
CA LEU A 277 2.80 -18.61 -1.16
C LEU A 277 2.38 -20.07 -0.89
N PRO A 278 3.34 -21.01 -0.75
CA PRO A 278 3.05 -22.44 -0.73
C PRO A 278 2.08 -22.89 0.37
N TRP A 279 2.05 -22.17 1.49
CA TRP A 279 1.19 -22.45 2.65
C TRP A 279 -0.27 -22.02 2.46
N ALA A 280 -0.59 -21.30 1.39
CA ALA A 280 -1.91 -20.72 1.13
C ALA A 280 -2.75 -21.51 0.10
N ASN A 281 -2.23 -22.67 -0.34
CA ASN A 281 -2.94 -23.61 -1.21
C ASN A 281 -3.85 -24.57 -0.42
#